data_AF-A0A530KK50-F1
#
_entry.id   AF-A0A530KK50-F1
#
_cell.length_a   1.000
_cell.length_b   1.000
_cell.length_c   1.000
_cell.angle_alpha   90.00
_cell.angle_beta   90.00
_cell.angle_gamma   90.00
#
_symmetry.space_group_name_H-M   'P 1'
#
loop_
_entity.id
_entity.type
_entity.pdbx_description
1 polymer ?
#
loop_
_entity_poly.entity_id
_entity_poly.type
_entity_poly.pdbx_seq_one_letter_code
_entity_poly.pdbx_strand_id
1 'polypeptide(L)'
;MIDPVEVCLFIPGHLKKFKLALFERIGATIQAAGGRIIKGDFAALAALPQTIVPVVGCTPQLRPLIEGWKATGRRWIYWDRGYARRVFATDLPTGADGGFYRWHVGSFQMQTIRNVPDDRWKALKTEVWPWARTGRHIVLAEPSDTYERFHGIEGWTQRTIERLKVLTDRPLIIRDKEMQRTGRKLHEDLKGAHCLVTHGSNAAVEAAIMGCPVFVHQDSAASLIGRCDLGRIEEPIYPDRQPWLNALAYSQFDERELVDGTLWKLLS
;
A
#
# COMPACT_ATOMS: atom_id res chain seq x y z
N MET A 1 16.98 -11.58 -7.06
CA MET A 1 17.44 -10.18 -7.01
C MET A 1 16.99 -9.49 -8.29
N ILE A 2 16.59 -8.22 -8.23
CA ILE A 2 16.24 -7.42 -9.42
C ILE A 2 17.48 -6.63 -9.82
N ASP A 3 17.94 -6.75 -11.06
CA ASP A 3 18.98 -5.90 -11.60
C ASP A 3 18.37 -4.59 -12.13
N PRO A 4 18.81 -3.41 -11.66
CA PRO A 4 18.29 -2.13 -12.17
C PRO A 4 18.48 -1.92 -13.69
N VAL A 5 19.45 -2.59 -14.33
CA VAL A 5 19.63 -2.56 -15.80
C VAL A 5 18.42 -3.18 -16.52
N GLU A 6 17.75 -4.13 -15.86
CA GLU A 6 16.62 -4.89 -16.40
C GLU A 6 15.27 -4.25 -16.09
N VAL A 7 15.22 -3.04 -15.52
CA VAL A 7 13.95 -2.38 -15.17
C VAL A 7 13.58 -1.25 -16.12
N CYS A 8 12.28 -0.98 -16.23
CA CYS A 8 11.75 0.19 -16.92
C CYS A 8 10.73 0.93 -16.05
N LEU A 9 11.05 2.16 -15.61
CA LEU A 9 10.13 3.00 -14.88
C LEU A 9 9.10 3.63 -15.82
N PHE A 10 7.82 3.41 -15.54
CA PHE A 10 6.74 4.13 -16.19
C PHE A 10 6.39 5.41 -15.42
N ILE A 11 6.44 6.55 -16.11
CA ILE A 11 6.03 7.85 -15.58
C ILE A 11 4.72 8.25 -16.27
N PRO A 12 3.60 8.39 -15.53
CA PRO A 12 2.35 8.86 -16.12
C PRO A 12 2.49 10.25 -16.76
N GLY A 13 1.84 10.47 -17.91
CA GLY A 13 1.95 11.72 -18.67
C GLY A 13 1.36 12.96 -18.00
N HIS A 14 0.49 12.78 -16.99
CA HIS A 14 -0.20 13.88 -16.30
C HIS A 14 0.03 13.80 -14.78
N LEU A 15 1.16 14.32 -14.32
CA LEU A 15 1.49 14.42 -12.90
C LEU A 15 1.54 15.87 -12.43
N LYS A 16 1.08 16.13 -11.20
CA LYS A 16 1.33 17.40 -10.51
C LYS A 16 2.84 17.62 -10.36
N LYS A 17 3.31 18.87 -10.44
CA LYS A 17 4.74 19.25 -10.41
C LYS A 17 5.56 18.50 -9.34
N PHE A 18 5.11 18.48 -8.10
CA PHE A 18 5.84 17.81 -7.01
C PHE A 18 5.93 16.28 -7.18
N LYS A 19 4.90 15.64 -7.76
CA LYS A 19 4.92 14.20 -8.08
C LYS A 19 5.87 13.94 -9.24
N LEU A 20 5.81 14.77 -10.29
CA LEU A 20 6.70 14.63 -11.44
C LEU A 20 8.17 14.71 -11.01
N ALA A 21 8.53 15.68 -10.18
CA ALA A 21 9.89 15.84 -9.66
C ALA A 21 10.39 14.58 -8.91
N LEU A 22 9.52 13.91 -8.14
CA LEU A 22 9.86 12.64 -7.49
C LEU A 22 10.11 11.52 -8.52
N PHE A 23 9.20 11.35 -9.49
CA PHE A 23 9.34 10.33 -10.54
C PHE A 23 10.61 10.56 -11.37
N GLU A 24 10.96 11.81 -11.64
CA GLU A 24 12.16 12.16 -12.40
C GLU A 24 13.46 11.84 -11.65
N ARG A 25 13.52 12.08 -10.32
CA ARG A 25 14.69 11.67 -9.52
C ARG A 25 14.87 10.17 -9.50
N ILE A 26 13.79 9.42 -9.25
CA ILE A 26 13.82 7.94 -9.26
C ILE A 26 14.21 7.42 -10.64
N GLY A 27 13.64 8.01 -11.69
CA GLY A 27 14.00 7.71 -13.07
C GLY A 27 15.48 7.95 -13.36
N ALA A 28 16.03 9.08 -12.92
CA ALA A 28 17.44 9.40 -13.12
C ALA A 28 18.36 8.38 -12.44
N THR A 29 18.03 7.93 -11.23
CA THR A 29 18.77 6.85 -10.55
C THR A 29 18.72 5.54 -11.32
N ILE A 30 17.54 5.16 -11.83
CA ILE A 30 17.38 3.95 -12.66
C ILE A 30 18.18 4.04 -13.96
N GLN A 31 18.14 5.18 -14.66
CA GLN A 31 18.90 5.38 -15.90
C GLN A 31 20.41 5.38 -15.67
N ALA A 32 20.88 5.98 -14.57
CA ALA A 32 22.30 5.96 -14.21
C ALA A 32 22.82 4.54 -13.97
N ALA A 33 21.94 3.63 -13.54
CA ALA A 33 22.23 2.20 -13.40
C ALA A 33 21.98 1.39 -14.69
N GLY A 34 21.69 2.02 -15.83
CA GLY A 34 21.46 1.36 -17.13
C GLY A 34 20.01 0.95 -17.42
N GLY A 35 19.09 1.24 -16.51
CA GLY A 35 17.65 0.98 -16.68
C GLY A 35 16.97 1.99 -17.60
N ARG A 36 15.66 1.79 -17.82
CA ARG A 36 14.87 2.53 -18.82
C ARG A 36 13.79 3.38 -18.20
N ILE A 37 13.31 4.38 -18.93
CA ILE A 37 12.13 5.18 -18.59
C ILE A 37 11.21 5.26 -19.79
N ILE A 38 9.90 5.12 -19.55
CA ILE A 38 8.85 5.45 -20.51
C ILE A 38 7.93 6.49 -19.87
N LYS A 39 7.68 7.60 -20.58
CA LYS A 39 6.83 8.70 -20.10
C LYS A 39 5.54 8.75 -20.92
N GLY A 40 4.39 8.48 -20.29
CA GLY A 40 3.06 8.63 -20.88
C GLY A 40 2.70 7.69 -22.05
N ASP A 41 3.65 6.91 -22.55
CA ASP A 41 3.45 6.01 -23.69
C ASP A 41 3.10 4.58 -23.24
N PHE A 42 1.81 4.28 -23.22
CA PHE A 42 1.29 2.97 -22.85
C PHE A 42 1.62 1.89 -23.88
N ALA A 43 1.72 2.26 -25.17
CA ALA A 43 2.04 1.31 -26.24
C ALA A 43 3.51 0.86 -26.15
N ALA A 44 4.43 1.80 -25.90
CA ALA A 44 5.82 1.48 -25.64
C ALA A 44 5.99 0.62 -24.39
N LEU A 45 5.23 0.89 -23.32
CA LEU A 45 5.23 0.06 -22.11
C LEU A 45 4.77 -1.38 -22.40
N ALA A 46 3.69 -1.53 -23.18
CA ALA A 46 3.15 -2.82 -23.58
C ALA A 46 4.13 -3.62 -24.45
N ALA A 47 4.89 -2.93 -25.30
CA ALA A 47 5.87 -3.52 -26.21
C ALA A 47 7.22 -3.87 -25.55
N LEU A 48 7.39 -3.63 -24.24
CA LEU A 48 8.64 -3.96 -23.54
C LEU A 48 8.99 -5.46 -23.67
N PRO A 49 10.25 -5.81 -23.99
CA PRO A 49 10.72 -7.19 -23.99
C PRO A 49 10.45 -7.89 -22.65
N GLN A 50 10.26 -9.22 -22.68
CA GLN A 50 10.00 -10.02 -21.47
C GLN A 50 11.15 -9.97 -20.45
N THR A 51 12.38 -9.73 -20.93
CA THR A 51 13.57 -9.55 -20.08
C THR A 51 13.56 -8.23 -19.30
N ILE A 52 12.66 -7.30 -19.63
CA ILE A 52 12.55 -6.00 -18.94
C ILE A 52 11.34 -5.98 -18.02
N VAL A 53 11.60 -5.71 -16.75
CA VAL A 53 10.61 -5.63 -15.67
C VAL A 53 10.01 -4.22 -15.61
N PRO A 54 8.72 -4.04 -15.95
CA PRO A 54 8.06 -2.74 -15.82
C PRO A 54 7.88 -2.38 -14.35
N VAL A 55 8.21 -1.14 -13.99
CA VAL A 55 7.96 -0.53 -12.67
C VAL A 55 6.82 0.48 -12.82
N VAL A 56 5.69 0.22 -12.15
CA VAL A 56 4.43 0.95 -12.35
C VAL A 56 3.81 1.36 -11.02
N GLY A 57 3.07 2.49 -11.02
CA GLY A 57 2.29 2.95 -9.87
C GLY A 57 0.79 2.97 -10.13
N CYS A 58 0.01 3.44 -9.17
CA CYS A 58 -1.46 3.55 -9.25
C CYS A 58 -1.92 4.45 -10.41
N THR A 59 -2.19 3.85 -11.57
CA THR A 59 -2.65 4.51 -12.80
C THR A 59 -3.74 3.63 -13.43
N PRO A 60 -5.03 4.02 -13.39
CA PRO A 60 -6.14 3.18 -13.85
C PRO A 60 -5.95 2.57 -15.25
N GLN A 61 -5.36 3.33 -16.17
CA GLN A 61 -5.09 2.91 -17.55
C GLN A 61 -4.13 1.72 -17.65
N LEU A 62 -3.33 1.44 -16.61
CA LEU A 62 -2.42 0.30 -16.57
C LEU A 62 -3.10 -1.01 -16.17
N ARG A 63 -4.35 -0.98 -15.69
CA ARG A 63 -5.04 -2.18 -15.21
C ARG A 63 -5.04 -3.33 -16.22
N PRO A 64 -5.40 -3.14 -17.52
CA PRO A 64 -5.38 -4.25 -18.48
C PRO A 64 -3.99 -4.83 -18.71
N LEU A 65 -2.94 -4.00 -18.68
CA LEU A 65 -1.55 -4.47 -18.81
C LEU A 65 -1.14 -5.31 -17.60
N ILE A 66 -1.44 -4.84 -16.38
CA ILE A 66 -1.12 -5.55 -15.15
C ILE A 66 -1.89 -6.88 -15.06
N GLU A 67 -3.18 -6.89 -15.43
CA GLU A 67 -3.98 -8.13 -15.52
C GLU A 67 -3.37 -9.11 -16.53
N GLY A 68 -2.96 -8.63 -17.71
CA GLY A 68 -2.24 -9.43 -18.69
C GLY A 68 -0.92 -10.00 -18.14
N TRP A 69 -0.12 -9.19 -17.45
CA TRP A 69 1.14 -9.64 -16.85
C TRP A 69 0.92 -10.69 -15.76
N LYS A 70 -0.12 -10.53 -14.93
CA LYS A 70 -0.52 -11.54 -13.94
C LYS A 70 -0.92 -12.85 -14.63
N ALA A 71 -1.73 -12.78 -15.69
CA ALA A 71 -2.20 -13.96 -16.41
C ALA A 71 -1.07 -14.74 -17.10
N THR A 72 -0.03 -14.07 -17.59
CA THR A 72 1.12 -14.70 -18.25
C THR A 72 2.29 -15.01 -17.31
N GLY A 73 2.19 -14.68 -16.01
CA GLY A 73 3.30 -14.79 -15.07
C GLY A 73 4.48 -13.85 -15.35
N ARG A 74 4.26 -12.77 -16.12
CA ARG A 74 5.30 -11.77 -16.39
C ARG A 74 5.64 -11.03 -15.10
N ARG A 75 6.94 -10.89 -14.80
CA ARG A 75 7.40 -10.08 -13.66
C ARG A 75 7.11 -8.61 -13.91
N TRP A 76 6.63 -7.93 -12.89
CA TRP A 76 6.40 -6.49 -12.86
C TRP A 76 6.61 -6.01 -11.42
N ILE A 77 6.87 -4.72 -11.25
CA ILE A 77 7.03 -4.10 -9.93
C ILE A 77 5.94 -3.05 -9.76
N TYR A 78 5.18 -3.17 -8.68
CA TYR A 78 4.34 -2.09 -8.19
C TYR A 78 5.14 -1.22 -7.23
N TRP A 79 5.01 0.10 -7.36
CA TRP A 79 5.50 1.01 -6.34
C TRP A 79 4.47 2.08 -5.98
N ASP A 80 4.41 2.42 -4.70
CA ASP A 80 3.45 3.37 -4.14
C ASP A 80 3.93 3.85 -2.76
N ARG A 81 3.14 4.65 -2.06
CA ARG A 81 3.46 5.12 -0.71
C ARG A 81 3.70 3.95 0.25
N GLY A 82 4.80 4.04 1.00
CA GLY A 82 5.22 3.05 1.99
C GLY A 82 4.20 2.88 3.12
N TYR A 83 4.41 1.88 3.97
CA TYR A 83 3.50 1.47 5.04
C TYR A 83 3.65 2.31 6.32
N ALA A 84 4.85 2.80 6.59
CA ALA A 84 5.17 3.75 7.65
C ALA A 84 6.13 4.82 7.11
N ARG A 85 6.31 5.93 7.84
CA ARG A 85 7.17 7.06 7.41
C ARG A 85 6.76 7.68 6.06
N ARG A 86 5.45 7.73 5.78
CA ARG A 86 4.88 8.56 4.70
C ARG A 86 4.97 10.04 5.06
N VAL A 87 4.72 10.94 4.10
CA VAL A 87 4.78 12.41 4.32
C VAL A 87 3.42 13.11 4.31
N PHE A 88 2.33 12.39 3.99
CA PHE A 88 0.98 12.93 4.05
C PHE A 88 -0.02 11.80 4.33
N ALA A 89 -1.23 12.19 4.73
CA ALA A 89 -2.34 11.28 5.01
C ALA A 89 -1.90 10.09 5.88
N THR A 90 -1.27 10.40 7.02
CA THR A 90 -0.77 9.43 8.00
C THR A 90 -0.89 10.01 9.40
N ASP A 91 -1.15 9.15 10.38
CA ASP A 91 -0.98 9.41 11.82
C ASP A 91 0.37 8.93 12.32
N LEU A 92 0.95 7.92 11.65
CA LEU A 92 2.30 7.46 11.96
C LEU A 92 3.33 8.58 11.70
N PRO A 93 4.48 8.58 12.41
CA PRO A 93 5.45 9.65 12.25
C PRO A 93 5.99 9.71 10.82
N THR A 94 6.23 10.93 10.35
CA THR A 94 6.54 11.19 8.94
C THR A 94 8.00 10.92 8.58
N GLY A 95 8.25 10.57 7.32
CA GLY A 95 9.61 10.45 6.77
C GLY A 95 10.17 11.78 6.26
N ALA A 96 11.46 11.79 5.92
CA ALA A 96 12.12 12.89 5.20
C ALA A 96 12.02 12.68 3.67
N ASP A 97 12.24 13.75 2.90
CA ASP A 97 12.46 13.69 1.43
C ASP A 97 11.40 12.92 0.62
N GLY A 98 10.14 13.05 1.01
CA GLY A 98 9.01 12.36 0.37
C GLY A 98 8.63 11.02 1.03
N GLY A 99 9.41 10.59 2.02
CA GLY A 99 9.15 9.43 2.86
C GLY A 99 9.47 8.11 2.18
N PHE A 100 8.96 7.04 2.76
CA PHE A 100 9.17 5.69 2.24
C PHE A 100 8.15 5.34 1.15
N TYR A 101 8.56 4.46 0.25
CA TYR A 101 7.77 3.87 -0.82
C TYR A 101 7.82 2.35 -0.71
N ARG A 102 6.67 1.69 -0.87
CA ARG A 102 6.62 0.23 -0.97
C ARG A 102 6.95 -0.18 -2.39
N TRP A 103 7.68 -1.28 -2.54
CA TRP A 103 8.03 -1.88 -3.82
C TRP A 103 7.72 -3.36 -3.75
N HIS A 104 6.95 -3.86 -4.69
CA HIS A 104 6.48 -5.24 -4.69
C HIS A 104 6.56 -5.86 -6.07
N VAL A 105 7.24 -7.01 -6.16
CA VAL A 105 7.29 -7.81 -7.39
C VAL A 105 5.99 -8.63 -7.50
N GLY A 106 5.26 -8.47 -8.60
CA GLY A 106 4.09 -9.29 -8.90
C GLY A 106 2.82 -9.00 -8.10
N SER A 107 2.86 -8.09 -7.13
CA SER A 107 1.71 -7.76 -6.27
C SER A 107 1.61 -6.25 -6.01
N PHE A 108 0.44 -5.79 -5.59
CA PHE A 108 0.23 -4.38 -5.23
C PHE A 108 0.74 -4.05 -3.82
N GLN A 109 0.77 -5.04 -2.93
CA GLN A 109 1.16 -4.90 -1.54
C GLN A 109 1.93 -6.13 -1.07
N MET A 110 2.39 -6.11 0.17
CA MET A 110 3.04 -7.26 0.80
C MET A 110 2.06 -8.43 0.87
N GLN A 111 2.47 -9.61 0.44
CA GLN A 111 1.63 -10.81 0.42
C GLN A 111 2.19 -11.97 1.27
N THR A 112 3.39 -11.79 1.85
CA THR A 112 4.05 -12.81 2.67
C THR A 112 4.78 -12.17 3.83
N ILE A 113 4.68 -12.77 5.03
CA ILE A 113 5.52 -12.41 6.18
C ILE A 113 6.89 -13.09 5.99
N ARG A 114 7.92 -12.30 5.70
CA ARG A 114 9.30 -12.79 5.59
C ARG A 114 9.92 -12.95 6.97
N ASN A 115 10.72 -13.99 7.16
CA ASN A 115 11.55 -14.14 8.35
C ASN A 115 12.76 -13.21 8.24
N VAL A 116 12.62 -11.98 8.73
CA VAL A 116 13.64 -10.92 8.67
C VAL A 116 13.88 -10.32 10.05
N PRO A 117 15.08 -9.75 10.30
CA PRO A 117 15.38 -9.07 11.55
C PRO A 117 14.42 -7.90 11.85
N ASP A 118 14.41 -7.46 13.12
CA ASP A 118 13.58 -6.33 13.57
C ASP A 118 14.27 -4.96 13.48
N ASP A 119 15.49 -4.93 12.98
CA ASP A 119 16.38 -3.76 12.89
C ASP A 119 15.74 -2.60 12.12
N ARG A 120 15.16 -2.89 10.95
CA ARG A 120 14.49 -1.88 10.13
C ARG A 120 13.25 -1.35 10.82
N TRP A 121 12.42 -2.20 11.42
CA TRP A 121 11.24 -1.75 12.16
C TRP A 121 11.62 -0.86 13.36
N LYS A 122 12.64 -1.26 14.14
CA LYS A 122 13.17 -0.45 15.25
C LYS A 122 13.70 0.91 14.76
N ALA A 123 14.40 0.95 13.63
CA ALA A 123 14.89 2.19 13.02
C ALA A 123 13.76 3.14 12.60
N LEU A 124 12.58 2.58 12.24
CA LEU A 124 11.39 3.37 11.98
C LEU A 124 10.78 4.00 13.23
N LYS A 125 11.28 3.81 14.46
CA LYS A 125 10.83 4.50 15.69
C LYS A 125 9.31 4.77 15.71
N THR A 126 8.53 3.73 15.46
CA THR A 126 7.07 3.81 15.33
C THR A 126 6.48 3.02 16.49
N GLU A 127 5.65 3.70 17.29
CA GLU A 127 4.98 3.09 18.41
C GLU A 127 3.93 2.08 17.92
N VAL A 128 3.87 0.91 18.56
CA VAL A 128 2.87 -0.11 18.31
C VAL A 128 1.94 -0.15 19.51
N TRP A 129 0.69 0.22 19.33
CA TRP A 129 -0.27 0.24 20.43
C TRP A 129 -0.80 -1.16 20.70
N PRO A 130 -1.12 -1.53 21.95
CA PRO A 130 -1.77 -2.79 22.28
C PRO A 130 -3.07 -2.98 21.49
N TRP A 131 -3.45 -4.23 21.23
CA TRP A 131 -4.74 -4.52 20.59
C TRP A 131 -5.91 -3.98 21.44
N ALA A 132 -6.73 -3.13 20.84
CA ALA A 132 -8.04 -2.74 21.35
C ALA A 132 -9.02 -3.89 21.15
N ARG A 133 -9.54 -4.41 22.27
CA ARG A 133 -10.49 -5.53 22.29
C ARG A 133 -11.91 -5.09 22.66
N THR A 134 -12.09 -3.79 22.83
CA THR A 134 -13.36 -3.15 23.22
C THR A 134 -13.69 -2.06 22.22
N GLY A 135 -14.97 -1.94 21.89
CA GLY A 135 -15.45 -0.96 20.92
C GLY A 135 -16.80 -1.33 20.35
N ARG A 136 -17.49 -0.35 19.77
CA ARG A 136 -18.81 -0.55 19.19
C ARG A 136 -18.86 -0.23 17.71
N HIS A 137 -18.43 0.95 17.29
CA HIS A 137 -18.57 1.37 15.90
C HIS A 137 -17.53 0.73 14.98
N ILE A 138 -17.85 0.65 13.70
CA ILE A 138 -16.94 0.20 12.64
C ILE A 138 -16.49 1.43 11.86
N VAL A 139 -15.18 1.56 11.67
CA VAL A 139 -14.63 2.58 10.78
C VAL A 139 -14.54 2.00 9.37
N LEU A 140 -15.32 2.52 8.43
CA LEU A 140 -15.24 2.16 7.01
C LEU A 140 -14.35 3.18 6.30
N ALA A 141 -13.13 2.80 5.95
CA ALA A 141 -12.22 3.65 5.18
C ALA A 141 -12.42 3.41 3.68
N GLU A 142 -13.04 4.38 3.01
CA GLU A 142 -13.40 4.26 1.60
C GLU A 142 -12.18 4.41 0.67
N PRO A 143 -12.12 3.61 -0.41
CA PRO A 143 -11.15 3.83 -1.47
C PRO A 143 -11.45 5.14 -2.22
N SER A 144 -10.40 5.81 -2.70
CA SER A 144 -10.61 6.92 -3.64
C SER A 144 -11.02 6.41 -5.01
N ASP A 145 -11.75 7.21 -5.79
CA ASP A 145 -12.14 6.92 -7.18
C ASP A 145 -10.99 6.37 -8.05
N THR A 146 -9.79 6.94 -7.96
CA THR A 146 -8.61 6.43 -8.71
C THR A 146 -8.25 4.99 -8.33
N TYR A 147 -8.37 4.64 -7.05
CA TYR A 147 -8.11 3.30 -6.55
C TYR A 147 -9.22 2.35 -6.99
N GLU A 148 -10.48 2.78 -6.92
CA GLU A 148 -11.62 1.95 -7.37
C GLU A 148 -11.46 1.56 -8.84
N ARG A 149 -11.19 2.52 -9.73
CA ARG A 149 -10.98 2.26 -11.16
C ARG A 149 -9.76 1.40 -11.45
N PHE A 150 -8.67 1.61 -10.70
CA PHE A 150 -7.44 0.83 -10.85
C PHE A 150 -7.63 -0.64 -10.45
N HIS A 151 -8.46 -0.91 -9.45
CA HIS A 151 -8.75 -2.27 -8.99
C HIS A 151 -10.04 -2.88 -9.57
N GLY A 152 -10.84 -2.11 -10.31
CA GLY A 152 -12.11 -2.59 -10.87
C GLY A 152 -13.17 -2.88 -9.82
N ILE A 153 -13.22 -2.06 -8.77
CA ILE A 153 -14.11 -2.24 -7.61
C ILE A 153 -15.11 -1.10 -7.46
N GLU A 154 -15.41 -0.35 -8.52
CA GLU A 154 -16.30 0.80 -8.48
C GLU A 154 -17.60 0.52 -7.70
N GLY A 155 -17.97 1.42 -6.79
CA GLY A 155 -19.11 1.25 -5.89
C GLY A 155 -18.86 0.30 -4.71
N TRP A 156 -17.60 0.00 -4.39
CA TRP A 156 -17.23 -0.88 -3.28
C TRP A 156 -17.79 -0.40 -1.95
N THR A 157 -17.74 0.92 -1.69
CA THR A 157 -18.20 1.50 -0.43
C THR A 157 -19.67 1.22 -0.17
N GLN A 158 -20.53 1.48 -1.15
CA GLN A 158 -21.98 1.30 -1.00
C GLN A 158 -22.35 -0.17 -0.77
N ARG A 159 -21.78 -1.10 -1.56
CA ARG A 159 -22.00 -2.54 -1.38
C ARG A 159 -21.54 -3.02 0.00
N THR A 160 -20.43 -2.48 0.49
CA THR A 160 -19.88 -2.84 1.81
C THR A 160 -20.77 -2.32 2.94
N ILE A 161 -21.30 -1.09 2.83
CA ILE A 161 -22.26 -0.53 3.79
C ILE A 161 -23.53 -1.39 3.86
N GLU A 162 -24.11 -1.73 2.70
CA GLU A 162 -25.31 -2.58 2.61
C GLU A 162 -25.07 -3.95 3.23
N ARG A 163 -23.90 -4.55 2.95
CA ARG A 163 -23.53 -5.84 3.54
C ARG A 163 -23.36 -5.76 5.05
N LEU A 164 -22.70 -4.71 5.56
CA LEU A 164 -22.52 -4.51 7.00
C LEU A 164 -23.85 -4.34 7.73
N LYS A 165 -24.81 -3.61 7.18
CA LYS A 165 -26.16 -3.44 7.75
C LYS A 165 -26.91 -4.76 7.95
N VAL A 166 -26.60 -5.78 7.14
CA VAL A 166 -27.18 -7.13 7.28
C VAL A 166 -26.44 -7.95 8.34
N LEU A 167 -25.14 -7.72 8.52
CA LEU A 167 -24.27 -8.53 9.36
C LEU A 167 -24.20 -8.06 10.82
N THR A 168 -24.52 -6.79 11.08
CA THR A 168 -24.33 -6.18 12.41
C THR A 168 -25.21 -4.95 12.62
N ASP A 169 -25.50 -4.63 13.88
CA ASP A 169 -26.17 -3.39 14.32
C ASP A 169 -25.17 -2.28 14.72
N ARG A 170 -23.87 -2.54 14.59
CA ARG A 170 -22.81 -1.61 14.98
C ARG A 170 -22.88 -0.31 14.17
N PRO A 171 -22.74 0.87 14.81
CA PRO A 171 -22.68 2.14 14.09
C PRO A 171 -21.52 2.19 13.10
N LEU A 172 -21.71 2.85 11.96
CA LEU A 172 -20.66 3.03 10.96
C LEU A 172 -20.12 4.46 11.00
N ILE A 173 -18.79 4.60 11.04
CA ILE A 173 -18.09 5.85 10.75
C ILE A 173 -17.45 5.70 9.37
N ILE A 174 -17.98 6.41 8.38
CA ILE A 174 -17.41 6.45 7.03
C ILE A 174 -16.35 7.53 6.98
N ARG A 175 -15.17 7.20 6.44
CA ARG A 175 -14.09 8.17 6.26
C ARG A 175 -13.37 8.00 4.94
N ASP A 176 -12.92 9.11 4.39
CA ASP A 176 -11.98 9.15 3.27
C ASP A 176 -10.56 9.55 3.73
N LYS A 177 -9.61 9.51 2.78
CA LYS A 177 -8.21 9.87 3.03
C LYS A 177 -7.96 11.39 3.06
N GLU A 178 -8.80 12.19 2.42
CA GLU A 178 -8.70 13.65 2.39
C GLU A 178 -9.05 14.25 3.75
N MET A 179 -9.93 13.61 4.54
CA MET A 179 -10.20 13.97 5.94
C MET A 179 -8.91 14.03 6.78
N GLN A 180 -7.95 13.13 6.53
CA GLN A 180 -6.64 13.14 7.19
C GLN A 180 -5.81 14.39 6.82
N ARG A 181 -6.00 14.91 5.59
CA ARG A 181 -5.32 16.11 5.10
C ARG A 181 -5.97 17.39 5.60
N THR A 182 -7.25 17.34 5.91
CA THR A 182 -8.02 18.47 6.48
C THR A 182 -8.05 18.46 8.01
N GLY A 183 -7.31 17.56 8.66
CA GLY A 183 -7.04 17.59 10.10
C GLY A 183 -7.74 16.53 10.94
N ARG A 184 -8.71 15.78 10.40
CA ARG A 184 -9.39 14.68 11.12
C ARG A 184 -8.52 13.42 11.09
N LYS A 185 -7.92 13.10 12.23
CA LYS A 185 -6.92 12.06 12.36
C LYS A 185 -7.56 10.67 12.40
N LEU A 186 -6.81 9.64 11.99
CA LEU A 186 -7.31 8.26 11.98
C LEU A 186 -7.53 7.72 13.38
N HIS A 187 -6.59 7.94 14.30
CA HIS A 187 -6.69 7.50 15.68
C HIS A 187 -7.92 8.05 16.41
N GLU A 188 -8.43 9.23 16.01
CA GLU A 188 -9.66 9.79 16.55
C GLU A 188 -10.87 8.92 16.19
N ASP A 189 -10.97 8.50 14.92
CA ASP A 189 -12.03 7.60 14.46
C ASP A 189 -11.87 6.19 15.04
N LEU A 190 -10.63 5.75 15.27
CA LEU A 190 -10.35 4.42 15.84
C LEU A 190 -10.65 4.32 17.34
N LYS A 191 -10.79 5.44 18.05
CA LYS A 191 -11.06 5.44 19.50
C LYS A 191 -12.41 4.79 19.80
N GLY A 192 -12.39 3.58 20.36
CA GLY A 192 -13.60 2.79 20.64
C GLY A 192 -14.17 2.07 19.42
N ALA A 193 -13.40 1.97 18.33
CA ALA A 193 -13.78 1.19 17.16
C ALA A 193 -13.69 -0.31 17.46
N HIS A 194 -14.70 -1.06 17.04
CA HIS A 194 -14.70 -2.51 16.99
C HIS A 194 -13.65 -3.02 16.01
N CYS A 195 -13.61 -2.45 14.80
CA CYS A 195 -12.64 -2.74 13.77
C CYS A 195 -12.63 -1.64 12.69
N LEU A 196 -11.60 -1.66 11.83
CA LEU A 196 -11.59 -0.92 10.57
C LEU A 196 -11.87 -1.85 9.39
N VAL A 197 -12.74 -1.44 8.48
CA VAL A 197 -13.05 -2.12 7.21
C VAL A 197 -12.55 -1.27 6.05
N THR A 198 -11.81 -1.86 5.11
CA THR A 198 -11.38 -1.19 3.86
C THR A 198 -11.06 -2.23 2.79
N HIS A 199 -10.91 -1.85 1.52
CA HIS A 199 -10.44 -2.80 0.50
C HIS A 199 -8.94 -3.10 0.68
N GLY A 200 -8.07 -2.11 0.48
CA GLY A 200 -6.62 -2.27 0.60
C GLY A 200 -5.92 -0.96 0.94
N SER A 201 -6.56 -0.10 1.73
CA SER A 201 -5.97 1.18 2.11
C SER A 201 -4.82 1.00 3.12
N ASN A 202 -3.82 1.88 3.05
CA ASN A 202 -2.80 2.01 4.09
C ASN A 202 -3.42 2.36 5.47
N ALA A 203 -4.66 2.86 5.51
CA ALA A 203 -5.40 3.06 6.76
C ALA A 203 -5.56 1.75 7.55
N ALA A 204 -5.66 0.58 6.90
CA ALA A 204 -5.68 -0.70 7.60
C ALA A 204 -4.35 -1.04 8.25
N VAL A 205 -3.23 -0.70 7.60
CA VAL A 205 -1.90 -0.91 8.16
C VAL A 205 -1.69 0.00 9.37
N GLU A 206 -2.09 1.27 9.27
CA GLU A 206 -2.04 2.21 10.41
C GLU A 206 -2.96 1.78 11.55
N ALA A 207 -4.19 1.38 11.26
CA ALA A 207 -5.14 0.89 12.26
C ALA A 207 -4.58 -0.33 12.99
N ALA A 208 -4.02 -1.30 12.26
CA ALA A 208 -3.39 -2.46 12.86
C ALA A 208 -2.17 -2.08 13.72
N ILE A 209 -1.35 -1.10 13.33
CA ILE A 209 -0.24 -0.59 14.17
C ILE A 209 -0.77 0.09 15.44
N MET A 210 -1.85 0.86 15.30
CA MET A 210 -2.57 1.53 16.40
C MET A 210 -3.50 0.59 17.18
N GLY A 211 -3.41 -0.73 16.96
CA GLY A 211 -4.12 -1.72 17.76
C GLY A 211 -5.60 -1.88 17.44
N CYS A 212 -6.12 -1.35 16.34
CA CYS A 212 -7.48 -1.64 15.89
C CYS A 212 -7.47 -2.82 14.89
N PRO A 213 -8.25 -3.89 15.12
CA PRO A 213 -8.31 -5.03 14.21
C PRO A 213 -8.95 -4.62 12.88
N VAL A 214 -8.61 -5.35 11.81
CA VAL A 214 -8.98 -4.94 10.44
C VAL A 214 -9.61 -6.03 9.61
N PHE A 215 -10.55 -5.61 8.75
CA PHE A 215 -11.18 -6.41 7.72
C PHE A 215 -10.83 -5.84 6.35
N VAL A 216 -10.19 -6.65 5.51
CA VAL A 216 -9.56 -6.19 4.25
C VAL A 216 -9.72 -7.18 3.11
N HIS A 217 -9.50 -6.74 1.87
CA HIS A 217 -9.34 -7.64 0.73
C HIS A 217 -8.02 -8.43 0.84
N GLN A 218 -7.95 -9.64 0.27
CA GLN A 218 -6.75 -10.51 0.37
C GLN A 218 -5.46 -9.84 -0.15
N ASP A 219 -5.56 -9.01 -1.18
CA ASP A 219 -4.44 -8.26 -1.76
C ASP A 219 -3.89 -7.12 -0.85
N SER A 220 -4.52 -6.85 0.29
CA SER A 220 -4.03 -5.86 1.27
C SER A 220 -2.83 -6.41 2.05
N ALA A 221 -1.83 -5.59 2.35
CA ALA A 221 -0.75 -5.99 3.25
C ALA A 221 -1.23 -6.35 4.66
N ALA A 222 -2.38 -5.81 5.07
CA ALA A 222 -2.98 -6.09 6.36
C ALA A 222 -3.78 -7.41 6.38
N SER A 223 -3.95 -8.11 5.24
CA SER A 223 -4.62 -9.42 5.21
C SER A 223 -3.87 -10.48 6.00
N LEU A 224 -2.55 -10.29 6.17
CA LEU A 224 -1.64 -11.19 6.89
C LEU A 224 -1.82 -11.16 8.42
N ILE A 225 -2.48 -10.12 8.94
CA ILE A 225 -2.78 -9.97 10.38
C ILE A 225 -4.25 -9.65 10.66
N GLY A 226 -5.06 -9.56 9.60
CA GLY A 226 -6.45 -9.16 9.62
C GLY A 226 -7.34 -10.21 8.97
N ARG A 227 -8.64 -9.94 8.91
CA ARG A 227 -9.61 -10.90 8.39
C ARG A 227 -10.05 -10.50 6.97
N CYS A 228 -10.14 -11.46 6.07
CA CYS A 228 -10.62 -11.20 4.69
C CYS A 228 -12.11 -11.50 4.48
N ASP A 229 -12.72 -12.24 5.40
CA ASP A 229 -14.13 -12.58 5.37
C ASP A 229 -14.94 -11.56 6.18
N LEU A 230 -15.66 -10.69 5.47
CA LEU A 230 -16.56 -9.71 6.07
C LEU A 230 -17.74 -10.37 6.82
N GLY A 231 -18.15 -11.59 6.43
CA GLY A 231 -19.24 -12.32 7.08
C GLY A 231 -18.98 -12.62 8.56
N ARG A 232 -17.73 -12.56 9.00
CA ARG A 232 -17.29 -12.74 10.38
C ARG A 232 -16.94 -11.41 11.05
N ILE A 233 -17.67 -10.34 10.73
CA ILE A 233 -17.42 -8.98 11.24
C ILE A 233 -17.36 -8.90 12.77
N GLU A 234 -18.12 -9.76 13.46
CA GLU A 234 -18.16 -9.84 14.93
C GLU A 234 -16.98 -10.60 15.55
N GLU A 235 -16.12 -11.21 14.72
CA GLU A 235 -15.03 -12.09 15.16
C GLU A 235 -13.65 -11.61 14.65
N PRO A 236 -13.21 -10.40 15.05
CA PRO A 236 -11.87 -9.92 14.73
C PRO A 236 -10.78 -10.85 15.28
N ILE A 237 -9.62 -10.84 14.63
CA ILE A 237 -8.44 -11.59 15.07
C ILE A 237 -7.37 -10.64 15.62
N TYR A 238 -6.52 -11.16 16.50
CA TYR A 238 -5.54 -10.39 17.25
C TYR A 238 -4.18 -11.11 17.31
N PRO A 239 -3.54 -11.40 16.17
CA PRO A 239 -2.29 -12.14 16.14
C PRO A 239 -1.13 -11.30 16.72
N ASP A 240 0.02 -11.94 16.94
CA ASP A 240 1.27 -11.22 17.09
C ASP A 240 1.57 -10.45 15.79
N ARG A 241 1.89 -9.16 15.93
CA ARG A 241 2.17 -8.26 14.82
C ARG A 241 3.66 -8.17 14.52
N GLN A 242 4.56 -8.56 15.43
CA GLN A 242 5.98 -8.25 15.29
C GLN A 242 6.61 -8.82 14.01
N PRO A 243 6.38 -10.08 13.61
CA PRO A 243 6.90 -10.60 12.35
C PRO A 243 6.39 -9.83 11.12
N TRP A 244 5.11 -9.45 11.14
CA TRP A 244 4.49 -8.64 10.08
C TRP A 244 5.09 -7.25 9.99
N LEU A 245 5.30 -6.57 11.12
CA LEU A 245 5.94 -5.25 11.19
C LEU A 245 7.36 -5.26 10.64
N ASN A 246 8.14 -6.30 10.99
CA ASN A 246 9.49 -6.49 10.44
C ASN A 246 9.43 -6.67 8.92
N ALA A 247 8.54 -7.55 8.43
CA ALA A 247 8.38 -7.78 7.00
C ALA A 247 7.94 -6.52 6.23
N LEU A 248 7.05 -5.69 6.80
CA LEU A 248 6.66 -4.41 6.21
C LEU A 248 7.86 -3.47 6.07
N ALA A 249 8.70 -3.36 7.12
CA ALA A 249 9.87 -2.50 7.12
C ALA A 249 10.92 -2.92 6.07
N TYR A 250 11.01 -4.21 5.76
CA TYR A 250 11.84 -4.75 4.67
C TYR A 250 11.20 -4.62 3.28
N SER A 251 9.93 -4.18 3.19
CA SER A 251 9.17 -4.06 1.95
C SER A 251 8.88 -2.60 1.56
N GLN A 252 9.58 -1.67 2.21
CA GLN A 252 9.53 -0.25 1.90
C GLN A 252 10.93 0.35 1.99
N PHE A 253 11.17 1.34 1.13
CA PHE A 253 12.47 1.95 0.93
C PHE A 253 12.32 3.45 0.78
N ASP A 254 13.29 4.20 1.26
CA ASP A 254 13.40 5.63 0.95
C ASP A 254 14.31 5.89 -0.26
N GLU A 255 14.45 7.16 -0.64
CA GLU A 255 15.23 7.57 -1.81
C GLU A 255 16.72 7.21 -1.68
N ARG A 256 17.28 7.18 -0.46
CA ARG A 256 18.69 6.85 -0.22
C ARG A 256 18.97 5.39 -0.55
N GLU A 257 18.04 4.52 -0.17
CA GLU A 257 18.14 3.08 -0.41
C GLU A 257 17.96 2.69 -1.88
N LEU A 258 17.25 3.52 -2.65
CA LEU A 258 17.24 3.39 -4.11
C LEU A 258 18.62 3.77 -4.70
N VAL A 259 19.21 4.86 -4.20
CA VAL A 259 20.49 5.39 -4.71
C VAL A 259 21.68 4.49 -4.36
N ASP A 260 21.76 3.98 -3.14
CA ASP A 260 22.87 3.10 -2.70
C ASP A 260 22.68 1.62 -3.10
N GLY A 261 21.54 1.31 -3.72
CA GLY A 261 21.18 -0.01 -4.24
C GLY A 261 20.68 -1.00 -3.18
N THR A 262 20.48 -0.59 -1.93
CA THR A 262 19.88 -1.41 -0.87
C THR A 262 18.51 -1.95 -1.29
N LEU A 263 17.69 -1.12 -1.95
CA LEU A 263 16.40 -1.52 -2.51
C LEU A 263 16.52 -2.75 -3.41
N TRP A 264 17.41 -2.71 -4.39
CA TRP A 264 17.56 -3.79 -5.39
C TRP A 264 18.05 -5.11 -4.77
N LYS A 265 18.87 -5.02 -3.72
CA LYS A 265 19.37 -6.18 -2.97
C LYS A 265 18.28 -6.83 -2.13
N LEU A 266 17.37 -6.03 -1.55
CA LEU A 266 16.31 -6.51 -0.64
C LEU A 266 14.98 -6.81 -1.34
N LEU A 267 14.80 -6.32 -2.57
CA LEU A 267 13.62 -6.60 -3.37
C LEU A 267 13.65 -8.06 -3.87
N SER A 268 12.68 -8.83 -3.37
CA SER A 268 12.43 -10.23 -3.70
C SER A 268 11.19 -10.38 -4.56
#